data_AF-A0AAD6F8E2-F1
#
_entry.id   AF-A0AAD6F8E2-F1
#
_cell.length_a   1.000
_cell.length_b   1.000
_cell.length_c   1.000
_cell.angle_alpha   90.00
_cell.angle_beta   90.00
_cell.angle_gamma   90.00
#
_symmetry.space_group_name_H-M   'P 1'
#
loop_
_entity.id
_entity.type
_entity.pdbx_description
1 polymer ?
#
loop_
_entity_poly.entity_id
_entity_poly.type
_entity_poly.pdbx_seq_one_letter_code
_entity_poly.pdbx_strand_id
1 'polypeptide(L)'
;MKTEKVKNRQFETMLDKKAADVLKKVPLSNNTVCHRIDDMGIDIIDQVVEKCKASGTFALQLDESTDVSGEAQLIAFVRYEDTLEMNEHILFGENYRTGRF
;
A
#
# COMPACT_ATOMS: atom_id res chain seq x y z
N MET A 1 -16.41 -3.30 -9.08
CA MET A 1 -16.93 -4.60 -9.58
C MET A 1 -15.85 -5.66 -9.88
N LYS A 2 -14.57 -5.31 -10.14
CA LYS A 2 -13.51 -6.31 -10.45
C LYS A 2 -12.76 -6.87 -9.22
N THR A 3 -12.72 -6.14 -8.11
CA THR A 3 -11.93 -6.46 -6.90
C THR A 3 -12.60 -7.45 -5.94
N GLU A 4 -13.94 -7.51 -5.89
CA GLU A 4 -14.68 -8.50 -5.08
C GLU A 4 -14.51 -9.93 -5.58
N LYS A 5 -14.46 -10.13 -6.91
CA LYS A 5 -14.34 -11.46 -7.52
C LYS A 5 -13.02 -12.17 -7.18
N VAL A 6 -11.93 -11.41 -7.06
CA VAL A 6 -10.60 -11.98 -6.78
C VAL A 6 -10.46 -12.40 -5.32
N LYS A 7 -10.95 -11.57 -4.37
CA LYS A 7 -10.98 -11.91 -2.94
C LYS A 7 -11.80 -13.16 -2.65
N ASN A 8 -12.97 -13.29 -3.29
CA ASN A 8 -13.86 -14.45 -3.09
C ASN A 8 -13.22 -15.79 -3.49
N ARG A 9 -12.31 -15.79 -4.48
CA ARG A 9 -11.62 -17.00 -4.95
C ARG A 9 -10.57 -17.52 -3.95
N GLN A 10 -9.88 -16.63 -3.25
CA GLN A 10 -8.87 -17.01 -2.26
C GLN A 10 -9.50 -17.62 -0.99
N PHE A 11 -10.64 -17.08 -0.54
CA PHE A 11 -11.37 -17.63 0.62
C PHE A 11 -11.93 -19.04 0.37
N GLU A 12 -12.44 -19.32 -0.83
CA GLU A 12 -12.90 -20.67 -1.22
C GLU A 12 -11.76 -21.70 -1.28
N THR A 13 -10.51 -21.24 -1.41
CA THR A 13 -9.34 -22.12 -1.47
C THR A 13 -8.86 -22.51 -0.06
N MET A 14 -9.08 -21.66 0.95
CA MET A 14 -8.62 -21.87 2.33
C MET A 14 -9.70 -22.41 3.28
N LEU A 15 -10.98 -22.27 2.93
CA LEU A 15 -12.12 -22.68 3.77
C LEU A 15 -13.12 -23.54 2.98
N ASP A 16 -13.79 -24.46 3.67
CA ASP A 16 -14.89 -25.22 3.08
C ASP A 16 -15.96 -24.29 2.48
N LYS A 17 -16.54 -24.68 1.33
CA LYS A 17 -17.52 -23.87 0.58
C LYS A 17 -18.64 -23.29 1.46
N LYS A 18 -19.14 -24.07 2.43
CA LYS A 18 -20.16 -23.61 3.38
C LYS A 18 -19.68 -22.46 4.26
N ALA A 19 -18.46 -22.52 4.77
CA ALA A 19 -17.88 -21.48 5.61
C ALA A 19 -17.56 -20.21 4.77
N ALA A 20 -17.06 -20.39 3.56
CA ALA A 20 -16.83 -19.28 2.61
C ALA A 20 -18.13 -18.54 2.28
N ASP A 21 -19.24 -19.26 2.05
CA ASP A 21 -20.53 -18.66 1.73
C ASP A 21 -21.19 -17.92 2.91
N VAL A 22 -20.87 -18.30 4.15
CA VAL A 22 -21.30 -17.56 5.35
C VAL A 22 -20.48 -16.28 5.52
N LEU A 23 -19.17 -16.34 5.32
CA LEU A 23 -18.29 -15.16 5.44
C LEU A 23 -18.51 -14.15 4.31
N LYS A 24 -18.86 -14.59 3.10
CA LYS A 24 -19.31 -13.70 2.01
C LYS A 24 -20.52 -12.84 2.37
N LYS A 25 -21.36 -13.31 3.31
CA LYS A 25 -22.55 -12.57 3.78
C LYS A 25 -22.23 -11.56 4.88
N VAL A 26 -21.00 -11.54 5.40
CA VAL A 26 -20.57 -10.56 6.40
C VAL A 26 -20.05 -9.33 5.65
N PRO A 27 -20.80 -8.21 5.61
CA PRO A 27 -20.29 -6.97 5.05
C PRO A 27 -19.11 -6.51 5.92
N LEU A 28 -17.92 -6.42 5.32
CA LEU A 28 -16.79 -5.76 5.96
C LEU A 28 -17.12 -4.26 6.01
N SER A 29 -17.14 -3.71 7.21
CA SER A 29 -17.35 -2.27 7.37
C SER A 29 -16.18 -1.50 6.75
N ASN A 30 -16.44 -0.28 6.26
CA ASN A 30 -15.37 0.59 5.76
C ASN A 30 -14.28 0.80 6.82
N ASN A 31 -14.64 0.91 8.11
CA ASN A 31 -13.69 1.09 9.20
C ASN A 31 -12.73 -0.11 9.34
N THR A 32 -13.25 -1.33 9.22
CA THR A 32 -12.42 -2.55 9.27
C THR A 32 -11.47 -2.64 8.08
N VAL A 33 -11.90 -2.18 6.91
CA VAL A 33 -11.04 -2.15 5.71
C VAL A 33 -9.96 -1.08 5.85
N CYS A 34 -10.30 0.13 6.31
CA CYS A 34 -9.34 1.21 6.54
C CYS A 34 -8.28 0.80 7.56
N HIS A 35 -8.67 0.32 8.74
CA HIS A 35 -7.71 -0.10 9.77
C HIS A 35 -6.75 -1.17 9.24
N ARG A 36 -7.25 -2.15 8.48
CA ARG A 36 -6.39 -3.18 7.90
C ARG A 36 -5.43 -2.64 6.85
N ILE A 37 -5.82 -1.61 6.10
CA ILE A 37 -4.93 -0.95 5.14
C ILE A 37 -3.84 -0.19 5.91
N ASP A 38 -4.21 0.53 6.96
CA ASP A 38 -3.27 1.28 7.79
C ASP A 38 -2.27 0.34 8.48
N ASP A 39 -2.74 -0.75 9.10
CA ASP A 39 -1.90 -1.75 9.76
C ASP A 39 -0.89 -2.38 8.80
N MET A 40 -1.33 -2.76 7.59
CA MET A 40 -0.43 -3.30 6.56
C MET A 40 0.53 -2.23 6.04
N GLY A 41 0.11 -0.97 5.96
CA GLY A 41 0.97 0.14 5.58
C GLY A 41 2.11 0.33 6.58
N ILE A 42 1.79 0.29 7.88
CA ILE A 42 2.77 0.38 8.96
C ILE A 42 3.76 -0.80 8.89
N ASP A 43 3.27 -2.03 8.75
CA ASP A 43 4.12 -3.23 8.64
C ASP A 43 5.10 -3.15 7.45
N ILE A 44 4.65 -2.66 6.29
CA ILE A 44 5.52 -2.45 5.12
C ILE A 44 6.59 -1.40 5.42
N ILE A 45 6.22 -0.28 6.05
CA ILE A 45 7.17 0.78 6.41
C ILE A 45 8.22 0.24 7.38
N ASP A 46 7.80 -0.50 8.41
CA ASP A 46 8.71 -1.08 9.39
C ASP A 46 9.71 -2.04 8.72
N GLN A 47 9.25 -2.92 7.84
CA GLN A 47 10.11 -3.82 7.08
C GLN A 47 11.12 -3.08 6.20
N VAL A 48 10.68 -2.04 5.49
CA VAL A 48 11.56 -1.22 4.63
C VAL A 48 12.60 -0.47 5.48
N VAL A 49 12.20 0.08 6.63
CA VAL A 49 13.10 0.77 7.56
C VAL A 49 14.17 -0.18 8.08
N GLU A 50 13.80 -1.38 8.51
CA GLU A 50 14.76 -2.38 8.98
C GLU A 50 15.74 -2.80 7.88
N LYS A 51 15.26 -2.98 6.65
CA LYS A 51 16.13 -3.27 5.50
C LYS A 51 17.06 -2.11 5.16
N CYS A 52 16.58 -0.86 5.19
CA CYS A 52 17.41 0.31 4.97
C CYS A 52 18.52 0.43 6.03
N LYS A 53 18.20 0.17 7.31
CA LYS A 53 19.19 0.12 8.40
C LYS A 53 20.21 -0.98 8.19
N ALA A 54 19.77 -2.18 7.77
CA ALA A 54 20.64 -3.32 7.52
C ALA A 54 21.56 -3.09 6.32
N SER A 55 21.06 -2.46 5.25
CA SER A 55 21.81 -2.08 4.06
C SER A 55 22.92 -1.07 4.37
N GLY A 56 22.70 -0.20 5.35
CA GLY A 56 23.63 0.87 5.73
C GLY A 56 23.69 2.04 4.73
N THR A 57 23.16 1.85 3.52
CA THR A 57 23.02 2.90 2.50
C THR A 57 21.63 2.89 1.90
N PHE A 58 21.09 4.08 1.67
CA PHE A 58 19.82 4.26 0.97
C PHE A 58 19.84 5.58 0.19
N ALA A 59 19.01 5.68 -0.83
CA ALA A 59 18.76 6.91 -1.56
C ALA A 59 17.26 7.26 -1.47
N LEU A 60 16.97 8.56 -1.36
CA LEU A 60 15.60 9.08 -1.37
C LEU A 60 15.39 9.88 -2.65
N GLN A 61 14.33 9.59 -3.38
CA GLN A 61 13.90 10.34 -4.55
C GLN A 61 12.54 10.98 -4.26
N LEU A 62 12.42 12.26 -4.55
CA LEU A 62 11.16 13.00 -4.48
C LEU A 62 10.72 13.31 -5.91
N ASP A 63 9.48 12.98 -6.23
CA ASP A 63 8.87 13.24 -7.53
C ASP A 63 7.63 14.13 -7.34
N GLU A 64 7.61 15.28 -7.99
CA GLU A 64 6.45 16.17 -8.02
C GLU A 64 5.79 16.06 -9.40
N SER A 65 4.55 15.60 -9.41
CA SER A 65 3.75 15.46 -10.62
C SER A 65 2.43 16.20 -10.47
N THR A 66 1.79 16.57 -11.57
CA THR A 66 0.44 17.14 -11.54
C THR A 66 -0.56 16.07 -11.92
N ASP A 67 -1.62 15.93 -11.13
CA ASP A 67 -2.70 15.00 -11.44
C ASP A 67 -3.60 15.53 -12.56
N VAL A 68 -4.60 14.73 -12.95
CA VAL A 68 -5.55 15.10 -14.01
C VAL A 68 -6.42 16.32 -13.66
N SER A 69 -6.48 16.70 -12.39
CA SER A 69 -7.18 17.89 -11.90
C SER A 69 -6.26 19.12 -11.79
N GLY A 70 -4.96 18.96 -12.06
CA GLY A 70 -3.96 20.01 -11.93
C GLY A 70 -3.47 20.23 -10.49
N GLU A 71 -3.82 19.34 -9.56
CA GLU A 71 -3.27 19.35 -8.21
C GLU A 71 -1.87 18.74 -8.22
N ALA A 72 -0.94 19.37 -7.52
CA ALA A 72 0.42 18.85 -7.38
C ALA A 72 0.40 17.65 -6.44
N GLN A 73 1.07 16.57 -6.82
CA GLN A 73 1.25 15.35 -6.04
C GLN A 73 2.74 15.16 -5.83
N LEU A 74 3.16 15.08 -4.57
CA LEU A 74 4.53 14.75 -4.19
C LEU A 74 4.57 13.28 -3.78
N ILE A 75 5.48 12.52 -4.37
CA ILE A 75 5.72 11.12 -4.04
C ILE A 75 7.18 10.96 -3.61
N ALA A 76 7.40 10.29 -2.50
CA ALA A 76 8.73 9.93 -2.02
C ALA A 76 9.01 8.44 -2.25
N PHE A 77 10.14 8.14 -2.87
CA PHE A 77 10.64 6.79 -3.09
C PHE A 77 11.94 6.58 -2.30
N VAL A 78 12.06 5.43 -1.63
CA VAL A 78 13.30 4.98 -0.99
C VAL A 78 13.89 3.83 -1.78
N ARG A 79 15.20 3.92 -2.04
CA ARG A 79 16.01 2.89 -2.69
C ARG A 79 17.07 2.37 -1.74
N TYR A 80 17.21 1.07 -1.63
CA TYR A 80 18.20 0.42 -0.78
C TYR A 80 18.67 -0.90 -1.39
N GLU A 81 19.87 -1.35 -1.01
CA GLU A 81 20.38 -2.66 -1.41
C GLU A 81 19.93 -3.72 -0.39
N ASP A 82 19.27 -4.77 -0.84
CA ASP A 82 18.86 -5.91 -0.02
C ASP A 82 19.28 -7.22 -0.71
N THR A 83 20.08 -8.03 -0.02
CA THR A 83 20.58 -9.32 -0.54
C THR A 83 21.18 -9.24 -1.95
N LEU A 84 21.94 -8.16 -2.25
CA LEU A 84 22.58 -7.86 -3.56
C LEU A 84 21.61 -7.38 -4.66
N GLU A 85 20.36 -7.10 -4.33
CA GLU A 85 19.38 -6.52 -5.25
C GLU A 85 19.01 -5.09 -4.83
N MET A 86 18.96 -4.18 -5.80
CA MET A 86 18.45 -2.83 -5.58
C MET A 86 16.92 -2.88 -5.50
N ASN A 87 16.40 -2.49 -4.34
CA ASN A 87 14.97 -2.44 -4.06
C ASN A 87 14.49 -0.99 -4.00
N GLU A 88 13.27 -0.74 -4.46
CA GLU A 88 12.62 0.57 -4.45
C GLU A 88 11.21 0.45 -3.86
N HIS A 89 10.87 1.34 -2.93
CA HIS A 89 9.55 1.42 -2.32
C HIS A 89 9.04 2.86 -2.25
N ILE A 90 7.73 3.03 -2.38
CA ILE A 90 7.06 4.31 -2.07
C ILE A 90 6.97 4.44 -0.56
N LEU A 91 7.46 5.56 -0.04
CA LEU A 91 7.45 5.86 1.39
C LEU A 91 6.19 6.65 1.79
N PHE A 92 5.85 7.69 1.03
CA PHE A 92 4.60 8.44 1.20
C PHE A 92 4.22 9.17 -0.09
N GLY A 93 2.95 9.57 -0.18
CA GLY A 93 2.43 10.44 -1.23
C GLY A 93 1.44 11.45 -0.66
N GLU A 94 1.61 12.72 -1.02
CA GLU A 94 0.73 13.82 -0.57
C GLU A 94 0.24 14.65 -1.76
N ASN A 95 -1.05 15.02 -1.70
CA ASN A 95 -1.64 15.97 -2.63
C ASN A 95 -1.52 17.37 -2.05
N TYR A 96 -0.90 18.27 -2.81
CA TYR A 96 -0.85 19.69 -2.54
C TYR A 96 -1.94 20.38 -3.35
N ARG A 97 -2.86 21.01 -2.62
CA ARG A 97 -3.75 22.01 -3.22
C ARG A 97 -2.91 23.23 -3.58
N THR A 98 -2.52 23.32 -4.84
CA THR A 98 -2.02 24.57 -5.42
C THR A 98 -3.12 25.62 -5.27
N GLY A 99 -2.88 26.60 -4.41
CA GLY A 99 -3.85 27.64 -4.07
C GLY A 99 -4.30 28.37 -5.34
N ARG A 100 -5.62 28.57 -5.47
CA ARG A 100 -6.19 29.60 -6.34
C ARG A 100 -5.46 30.92 -6.05
N PHE A 101 -4.72 31.43 -7.03
CA PHE A 101 -4.42 32.85 -7.13
C PHE A 101 -5.67 33.59 -7.62
#